data_AF-A0A1P8F921-F1
#
_entry.id   AF-A0A1P8F921-F1
#
_cell.length_a   1.000
_cell.length_b   1.000
_cell.length_c   1.000
_cell.angle_alpha   90.00
_cell.angle_beta   90.00
_cell.angle_gamma   90.00
#
_symmetry.space_group_name_H-M   'P 1'
#
loop_
_entity.id
_entity.type
_entity.pdbx_description
1 polymer ?
#
loop_
_entity_poly.entity_id
_entity_poly.type
_entity_poly.pdbx_seq_one_letter_code
_entity_poly.pdbx_strand_id
1 'polypeptide(L)'
;MPQTKDHLYCKALRQAITAAGTAAPLKDKLEAITRIVSRTFDTGAAISLLDATGSHLIQTAHWRLPPTYVQKGLIDVGKSLNETVSGAPVFIENVAADSRVQYSSAAVKAGIVSIFGAPISQDGHQIGVLRLYFKKTPVITFQDTSFVKALAQLAGIVLSRQTIEVKGEVPAAPAKQAGMVKFNHASEEEFARILDFYNVPWMYEPRSFPIGRKKQGTPELFTPDFYLPSLDLYVELTTMKQSLVTQKNRKLKALKTLYPETKITLLYKNDYEKLLAKYGTGPLAESRAHGVSRILYSAAEIDQRVKDIAARISADYAGRRPVLLGVQRGFLCFMADLIRQITVPMDLDFIAISYYSGAKEPAVKITKEADLPLAGRHILLVEDIVDTGITLNYILNYLQEKQPASLSVCTLLDREARRLVNIKLDYTGFNVPDEFVVGYGLDYHEEYRNLPFIVVPQIKGPEKEKSEALNTKHETKIKEE
;
A
#
# COMPACT_ATOMS: atom_id res chain seq x y z
N MET A 1 0.08 18.38 52.59
CA MET A 1 0.69 17.04 52.71
C MET A 1 1.25 16.64 51.36
N PRO A 2 2.46 16.06 51.25
CA PRO A 2 2.95 15.56 49.98
C PRO A 2 1.97 14.52 49.44
N GLN A 3 1.53 14.67 48.18
CA GLN A 3 0.64 13.69 47.57
C GLN A 3 1.37 12.34 47.49
N THR A 4 0.80 11.30 48.08
CA THR A 4 1.30 9.94 47.93
C THR A 4 1.18 9.50 46.46
N LYS A 5 2.07 8.59 46.02
CA LYS A 5 2.01 8.02 44.65
C LYS A 5 0.61 7.49 44.31
N ASP A 6 -0.06 6.86 45.26
CA ASP A 6 -1.42 6.33 45.09
C ASP A 6 -2.43 7.43 44.76
N HIS A 7 -2.37 8.57 45.46
CA HIS A 7 -3.26 9.69 45.17
C HIS A 7 -3.02 10.26 43.76
N LEU A 8 -1.75 10.37 43.35
CA LEU A 8 -1.37 10.81 42.02
C LEU A 8 -1.90 9.86 40.94
N TYR A 9 -1.71 8.54 41.12
CA TYR A 9 -2.13 7.51 40.17
C TYR A 9 -3.64 7.39 40.07
N CYS A 10 -4.36 7.43 41.19
CA CYS A 10 -5.83 7.47 41.17
C CYS A 10 -6.35 8.71 40.43
N LYS A 11 -5.75 9.89 40.65
CA LYS A 11 -6.12 11.11 39.95
C LYS A 11 -5.86 11.00 38.44
N ALA A 12 -4.68 10.53 38.05
CA ALA A 12 -4.32 10.34 36.65
C ALA A 12 -5.21 9.32 35.95
N LEU A 13 -5.53 8.20 36.60
CA LEU A 13 -6.42 7.17 36.06
C LEU A 13 -7.84 7.70 35.86
N ARG A 14 -8.39 8.47 36.82
CA ARG A 14 -9.70 9.13 36.66
C ARG A 14 -9.72 10.10 35.49
N GLN A 15 -8.65 10.88 35.30
CA GLN A 15 -8.50 11.76 34.14
C GLN A 15 -8.47 10.97 32.83
N ALA A 16 -7.76 9.84 32.79
CA ALA A 16 -7.66 9.01 31.61
C ALA A 16 -9.01 8.36 31.26
N ILE A 17 -9.72 7.83 32.26
CA ILE A 17 -11.07 7.26 32.09
C ILE A 17 -12.05 8.32 31.58
N THR A 18 -11.98 9.54 32.13
CA THR A 18 -12.84 10.65 31.68
C THR A 18 -12.55 11.00 30.22
N ALA A 19 -11.29 11.15 29.84
CA ALA A 19 -10.89 11.43 28.46
C ALA A 19 -11.31 10.32 27.49
N ALA A 20 -11.12 9.06 27.89
CA ALA A 20 -11.53 7.88 27.14
C ALA A 20 -13.05 7.80 26.91
N GLY A 21 -13.84 8.27 27.88
CA GLY A 21 -15.30 8.28 27.84
C GLY A 21 -15.93 9.41 27.01
N THR A 22 -15.13 10.35 26.48
CA THR A 22 -15.66 11.47 25.66
C THR A 22 -16.11 11.02 24.27
N ALA A 23 -16.86 11.86 23.55
CA ALA A 23 -17.18 11.67 22.13
C ALA A 23 -16.04 12.11 21.17
N ALA A 24 -14.85 12.42 21.70
CA ALA A 24 -13.72 12.85 20.88
C ALA A 24 -13.25 11.75 19.91
N PRO A 25 -12.57 12.11 18.80
CA PRO A 25 -11.92 11.14 17.92
C PRO A 25 -10.99 10.17 18.67
N LEU A 26 -10.88 8.93 18.17
CA LEU A 26 -10.04 7.88 18.76
C LEU A 26 -8.60 8.35 19.00
N LYS A 27 -8.02 9.05 18.02
CA LYS A 27 -6.66 9.61 18.12
C LYS A 27 -6.50 10.53 19.33
N ASP A 28 -7.45 11.43 19.55
CA ASP A 28 -7.43 12.39 20.66
C ASP A 28 -7.55 11.69 22.02
N LYS A 29 -8.35 10.62 22.08
CA LYS A 29 -8.45 9.77 23.28
C LYS A 29 -7.13 9.07 23.60
N LEU A 30 -6.47 8.50 22.59
CA LEU A 30 -5.18 7.83 22.75
C LEU A 30 -4.05 8.83 23.09
N GLU A 31 -4.05 10.02 22.48
CA GLU A 31 -3.13 11.11 22.83
C GLU A 31 -3.38 11.65 24.24
N ALA A 32 -4.63 11.67 24.71
CA ALA A 32 -4.91 12.01 26.10
C ALA A 32 -4.29 11.01 27.07
N ILE A 33 -4.36 9.70 26.77
CA ILE A 33 -3.74 8.64 27.58
C ILE A 33 -2.21 8.80 27.59
N THR A 34 -1.56 8.99 26.43
CA THR A 34 -0.09 9.18 26.36
C THR A 34 0.35 10.45 27.09
N ARG A 35 -0.42 11.54 27.00
CA ARG A 35 -0.15 12.78 27.73
C ARG A 35 -0.26 12.61 29.24
N ILE A 36 -1.26 11.87 29.73
CA ILE A 36 -1.49 11.63 31.16
C ILE A 36 -0.36 10.78 31.75
N VAL A 37 -0.02 9.66 31.11
CA VAL A 37 1.09 8.82 31.58
C VAL A 37 2.42 9.56 31.52
N SER A 38 2.67 10.32 30.44
CA SER A 38 3.87 11.14 30.29
C SER A 38 4.03 12.18 31.40
N ARG A 39 2.94 12.88 31.78
CA ARG A 39 2.96 13.86 32.87
C ARG A 39 3.16 13.21 34.24
N THR A 40 2.61 12.01 34.42
CA THR A 40 2.70 11.28 35.69
C THR A 40 4.13 10.82 35.98
N PHE A 41 4.86 10.41 34.95
CA PHE A 41 6.24 9.91 35.05
C PHE A 41 7.32 10.92 34.64
N ASP A 42 6.92 12.12 34.21
CA ASP A 42 7.78 13.13 33.59
C ASP A 42 8.71 12.56 32.50
N THR A 43 8.11 11.88 31.53
CA THR A 43 8.81 11.06 30.54
C THR A 43 8.18 11.19 29.15
N GLY A 44 8.84 10.75 28.09
CA GLY A 44 8.18 10.62 26.78
C GLY A 44 7.24 9.41 26.79
N ALA A 45 6.14 9.43 26.05
CA ALA A 45 5.26 8.27 25.94
C ALA A 45 4.72 8.08 24.52
N ALA A 46 4.46 6.84 24.12
CA ALA A 46 3.81 6.52 22.86
C ALA A 46 2.93 5.27 22.96
N ILE A 47 1.84 5.26 22.18
CA ILE A 47 1.05 4.08 21.88
C ILE A 47 1.36 3.65 20.46
N SER A 48 1.68 2.38 20.28
CA SER A 48 1.82 1.77 18.97
C SER A 48 0.88 0.58 18.85
N LEU A 49 0.19 0.46 17.73
CA LEU A 49 -0.73 -0.64 17.42
C LEU A 49 -0.13 -1.56 16.36
N LEU A 50 -0.50 -2.83 16.40
CA LEU A 50 -0.12 -3.77 15.36
C LEU A 50 -0.77 -3.39 14.03
N ASP A 51 -0.03 -3.56 12.95
CA ASP A 51 -0.58 -3.49 11.60
C ASP A 51 -1.51 -4.69 11.32
N ALA A 52 -2.23 -4.65 10.20
CA ALA A 52 -3.16 -5.72 9.82
C ALA A 52 -2.49 -7.09 9.63
N THR A 53 -1.16 -7.13 9.49
CA THR A 53 -0.38 -8.36 9.32
C THR A 53 0.18 -8.89 10.64
N GLY A 54 0.03 -8.13 11.74
CA GLY A 54 0.65 -8.44 13.04
C GLY A 54 2.19 -8.34 13.05
N SER A 55 2.80 -7.88 11.95
CA SER A 55 4.26 -7.95 11.75
C SER A 55 4.98 -6.68 12.19
N HIS A 56 4.28 -5.53 12.21
CA HIS A 56 4.87 -4.26 12.62
C HIS A 56 4.00 -3.51 13.62
N LEU A 57 4.65 -2.70 14.46
CA LEU A 57 4.00 -1.71 15.31
C LEU A 57 4.04 -0.34 14.66
N ILE A 58 2.85 0.24 14.46
CA ILE A 58 2.62 1.59 13.94
C ILE A 58 2.34 2.52 15.11
N GLN A 59 3.10 3.61 15.25
CA GLN A 59 2.88 4.58 16.32
C GLN A 59 1.63 5.43 16.05
N THR A 60 0.60 5.29 16.88
CA THR A 60 -0.72 5.91 16.69
C THR A 60 -0.87 7.19 17.51
N ALA A 61 -0.22 7.27 18.68
CA ALA A 61 -0.24 8.44 19.55
C ALA A 61 1.08 8.59 20.28
N HIS A 62 1.50 9.82 20.57
CA HIS A 62 2.70 10.07 21.37
C HIS A 62 2.66 11.43 22.07
N TRP A 63 3.49 11.59 23.10
CA TRP A 63 3.64 12.84 23.82
C TRP A 63 5.07 13.01 24.35
N ARG A 64 5.60 14.25 24.28
CA ARG A 64 6.96 14.61 24.76
C ARG A 64 8.10 13.74 24.21
N LEU A 65 7.93 13.20 23.02
CA LEU A 65 9.00 12.53 22.28
C LEU A 65 9.62 13.50 21.26
N PRO A 66 10.96 13.54 21.12
CA PRO A 66 11.60 14.33 20.07
C PRO A 66 11.12 13.89 18.69
N PRO A 67 10.84 14.83 17.76
CA PRO A 67 10.41 14.49 16.39
C PRO A 67 11.37 13.51 15.69
N THR A 68 12.68 13.67 15.95
CA THR A 68 13.76 12.79 15.45
C THR A 68 13.62 11.33 15.88
N TYR A 69 12.97 11.07 17.01
CA TYR A 69 12.72 9.71 17.50
C TYR A 69 11.32 9.20 17.15
N VAL A 70 10.36 10.10 16.95
CA VAL A 70 9.02 9.78 16.47
C VAL A 70 9.07 9.27 15.02
N GLN A 71 9.98 9.80 14.21
CA GLN A 71 10.14 9.46 12.78
C GLN A 71 11.11 8.29 12.52
N LYS A 72 11.43 7.47 13.54
CA LYS A 72 12.46 6.41 13.44
C LYS A 72 12.11 5.23 12.52
N GLY A 73 10.87 5.11 12.03
CA GLY A 73 10.39 4.02 11.19
C GLY A 73 9.49 3.00 11.90
N LEU A 74 9.03 1.99 11.17
CA LEU A 74 8.19 0.90 11.68
C LEU A 74 9.01 -0.05 12.56
N ILE A 75 8.42 -0.53 13.65
CA ILE A 75 9.11 -1.46 14.56
C ILE A 75 8.67 -2.88 14.19
N ASP A 76 9.61 -3.69 13.72
CA ASP A 76 9.40 -5.12 13.42
C ASP A 76 9.14 -5.90 14.72
N VAL A 77 8.01 -6.58 14.80
CA VAL A 77 7.61 -7.29 16.03
C VAL A 77 8.55 -8.46 16.32
N GLY A 78 8.98 -9.19 15.28
CA GLY A 78 9.86 -10.35 15.41
C GLY A 78 11.29 -9.99 15.82
N LYS A 79 11.74 -8.76 15.54
CA LYS A 79 13.08 -8.28 15.89
C LYS A 79 13.17 -7.49 17.20
N SER A 80 12.07 -6.88 17.66
CA SER A 80 12.13 -6.04 18.88
C SER A 80 11.54 -6.66 20.14
N LEU A 81 10.79 -7.76 20.07
CA LEU A 81 9.84 -8.02 21.16
C LEU A 81 9.63 -9.47 21.59
N ASN A 82 10.28 -9.82 22.69
CA ASN A 82 9.69 -10.75 23.67
C ASN A 82 8.53 -10.12 24.49
N GLU A 83 8.16 -8.86 24.23
CA GLU A 83 6.95 -8.21 24.78
C GLU A 83 5.67 -8.88 24.26
N THR A 84 5.67 -9.36 23.01
CA THR A 84 4.48 -9.93 22.33
C THR A 84 4.21 -11.38 22.69
N VAL A 85 5.25 -12.12 23.13
CA VAL A 85 5.16 -13.56 23.44
C VAL A 85 4.80 -13.80 24.91
N SER A 86 5.14 -12.87 25.82
CA SER A 86 4.97 -13.08 27.27
C SER A 86 3.73 -12.40 27.89
N GLY A 87 3.13 -11.40 27.24
CA GLY A 87 2.01 -10.63 27.79
C GLY A 87 2.35 -9.82 29.06
N ALA A 88 3.63 -9.73 29.43
CA ALA A 88 4.12 -9.02 30.61
C ALA A 88 4.75 -7.68 30.21
N PRO A 89 4.69 -6.64 31.08
CA PRO A 89 5.44 -5.43 30.88
C PRO A 89 6.94 -5.71 30.87
N VAL A 90 7.65 -4.98 30.02
CA VAL A 90 9.10 -5.13 29.84
C VAL A 90 9.77 -3.82 30.15
N PHE A 91 10.85 -3.90 30.91
CA PHE A 91 11.72 -2.78 31.20
C PHE A 91 13.09 -3.00 30.53
N ILE A 92 13.53 -2.00 29.77
CA ILE A 92 14.82 -1.94 29.11
C ILE A 92 15.62 -0.88 29.86
N GLU A 93 16.58 -1.32 30.67
CA GLU A 93 17.35 -0.46 31.56
C GLU A 93 18.38 0.42 30.83
N ASN A 94 18.91 -0.10 29.72
CA ASN A 94 19.91 0.57 28.90
C ASN A 94 19.66 0.33 27.41
N VAL A 95 19.09 1.34 26.76
CA VAL A 95 18.75 1.32 25.33
C VAL A 95 19.97 1.18 24.42
N ALA A 96 21.14 1.66 24.83
CA ALA A 96 22.34 1.60 23.99
C ALA A 96 22.91 0.17 23.89
N ALA A 97 22.71 -0.65 24.92
CA ALA A 97 23.30 -1.99 25.03
C ALA A 97 22.30 -3.13 24.81
N ASP A 98 20.99 -2.85 24.82
CA ASP A 98 19.95 -3.87 24.72
C ASP A 98 19.64 -4.24 23.28
N SER A 99 19.89 -5.51 22.91
CA SER A 99 19.70 -6.04 21.56
C SER A 99 18.24 -6.04 21.08
N ARG A 100 17.27 -5.87 21.99
CA ARG A 100 15.84 -5.77 21.66
C ARG A 100 15.48 -4.40 21.07
N VAL A 101 16.36 -3.40 21.18
CA VAL A 101 16.10 -2.05 20.67
C VAL A 101 16.62 -1.87 19.23
N GLN A 102 15.72 -1.95 18.25
CA GLN A 102 16.05 -1.80 16.82
C GLN A 102 16.66 -0.45 16.45
N TYR A 103 16.25 0.63 17.14
CA TYR A 103 16.66 2.01 16.84
C TYR A 103 17.48 2.61 17.98
N SER A 104 18.46 1.87 18.51
CA SER A 104 19.27 2.27 19.66
C SER A 104 20.03 3.58 19.41
N SER A 105 20.66 3.74 18.25
CA SER A 105 21.39 4.98 17.88
C SER A 105 20.46 6.21 17.86
N ALA A 106 19.27 6.09 17.29
CA ALA A 106 18.28 7.17 17.26
C ALA A 106 17.74 7.49 18.67
N ALA A 107 17.54 6.47 19.50
CA ALA A 107 17.10 6.63 20.88
C ALA A 107 18.13 7.38 21.73
N VAL A 108 19.41 7.00 21.61
CA VAL A 108 20.52 7.66 22.30
C VAL A 108 20.64 9.12 21.86
N LYS A 109 20.56 9.40 20.55
CA LYS A 109 20.54 10.78 20.03
C LYS A 109 19.36 11.60 20.54
N ALA A 110 18.22 10.96 20.78
CA ALA A 110 17.04 11.57 21.36
C ALA A 110 17.13 11.74 22.90
N GLY A 111 18.23 11.31 23.52
CA GLY A 111 18.45 11.35 24.96
C GLY A 111 17.67 10.31 25.73
N ILE A 112 17.22 9.23 25.09
CA ILE A 112 16.48 8.14 25.73
C ILE A 112 17.49 7.10 26.24
N VAL A 113 17.42 6.83 27.54
CA VAL A 113 18.30 5.93 28.26
C VAL A 113 17.62 4.60 28.58
N SER A 114 16.35 4.63 28.99
CA SER A 114 15.58 3.44 29.34
C SER A 114 14.15 3.49 28.80
N ILE A 115 13.54 2.31 28.58
CA ILE A 115 12.18 2.17 28.03
C ILE A 115 11.37 1.25 28.94
N PHE A 116 10.13 1.63 29.23
CA PHE A 116 9.16 0.77 29.90
C PHE A 116 7.96 0.54 29.00
N GLY A 117 7.71 -0.71 28.61
CA GLY A 117 6.60 -1.10 27.73
C GLY A 117 5.56 -1.93 28.47
N ALA A 118 4.28 -1.67 28.22
CA ALA A 118 3.17 -2.52 28.66
C ALA A 118 2.28 -2.90 27.46
N PRO A 119 1.89 -4.17 27.32
CA PRO A 119 1.06 -4.61 26.21
C PRO A 119 -0.35 -4.01 26.29
N ILE A 120 -0.90 -3.67 25.12
CA ILE A 120 -2.30 -3.29 24.96
C ILE A 120 -3.01 -4.52 24.40
N SER A 121 -3.99 -5.03 25.13
CA SER A 121 -4.75 -6.22 24.74
C SER A 121 -6.25 -5.92 24.65
N GLN A 122 -6.89 -6.59 23.71
CA GLN A 122 -8.34 -6.63 23.52
C GLN A 122 -8.77 -8.10 23.45
N ASP A 123 -9.77 -8.48 24.24
CA ASP A 123 -10.34 -9.84 24.26
C ASP A 123 -9.28 -10.96 24.36
N GLY A 124 -8.27 -10.74 25.21
CA GLY A 124 -7.16 -11.68 25.41
C GLY A 124 -6.06 -11.66 24.34
N HIS A 125 -6.25 -10.90 23.26
CA HIS A 125 -5.29 -10.77 22.16
C HIS A 125 -4.51 -9.45 22.27
N GLN A 126 -3.20 -9.50 22.09
CA GLN A 126 -2.39 -8.28 22.06
C GLN A 126 -2.60 -7.56 20.73
N ILE A 127 -2.92 -6.27 20.80
CA ILE A 127 -3.17 -5.40 19.64
C ILE A 127 -2.21 -4.23 19.57
N GLY A 128 -1.34 -4.06 20.57
CA GLY A 128 -0.36 -2.98 20.59
C GLY A 128 0.49 -2.94 21.86
N VAL A 129 1.14 -1.79 22.07
CA VAL A 129 2.00 -1.51 23.22
C VAL A 129 1.93 -0.03 23.61
N LEU A 130 1.90 0.23 24.91
CA LEU A 130 2.14 1.53 25.50
C LEU A 130 3.59 1.59 26.00
N ARG A 131 4.37 2.55 25.52
CA ARG A 131 5.79 2.73 25.90
C ARG A 131 6.06 4.07 26.54
N LEU A 132 6.88 4.06 27.58
CA LEU A 132 7.43 5.21 28.26
C LEU A 132 8.95 5.27 27.98
N TYR A 133 9.49 6.47 27.78
CA TYR A 133 10.85 6.71 27.28
C TYR A 133 11.58 7.70 28.18
N PHE A 134 12.44 7.18 29.06
CA PHE A 134 13.07 7.97 30.11
C PHE A 134 14.46 8.46 29.70
N LYS A 135 14.81 9.66 30.17
CA LYS A 135 16.16 10.24 30.02
C LYS A 135 17.19 9.75 31.04
N LYS A 136 16.77 8.89 31.96
CA LYS A 136 17.56 8.22 32.99
C LYS A 136 16.98 6.83 33.23
N THR A 137 17.62 6.00 34.04
CA THR A 137 17.06 4.70 34.44
C THR A 137 16.32 4.87 35.77
N PRO A 138 14.97 4.94 35.79
CA PRO A 138 14.21 5.04 37.04
C PRO A 138 14.14 3.69 37.76
N VAL A 139 13.85 3.74 39.06
CA VAL A 139 13.41 2.55 39.81
C VAL A 139 11.91 2.37 39.58
N ILE A 140 11.54 1.30 38.88
CA ILE A 140 10.14 0.95 38.60
C ILE A 140 9.61 0.06 39.72
N THR A 141 8.59 0.54 40.44
CA THR A 141 7.92 -0.20 41.52
C THR A 141 6.73 -1.02 40.99
N PHE A 142 6.23 -1.94 41.81
CA PHE A 142 5.01 -2.70 41.49
C PHE A 142 3.79 -1.79 41.24
N GLN A 143 3.67 -0.69 41.99
CA GLN A 143 2.60 0.30 41.81
C GLN A 143 2.71 1.01 40.45
N ASP A 144 3.94 1.35 40.02
CA ASP A 144 4.20 1.97 38.73
C ASP A 144 3.80 1.03 37.59
N THR A 145 4.19 -0.24 37.69
CA THR A 145 3.81 -1.30 36.74
C THR A 145 2.30 -1.49 36.66
N SER A 146 1.62 -1.54 37.82
CA SER A 146 0.17 -1.73 37.89
C SER A 146 -0.58 -0.55 37.27
N PHE A 147 -0.13 0.67 37.52
CA PHE A 147 -0.72 1.88 36.94
C PHE A 147 -0.55 1.93 35.41
N VAL A 148 0.64 1.66 34.88
CA VAL A 148 0.87 1.65 33.43
C VAL A 148 0.08 0.53 32.74
N LYS A 149 -0.02 -0.66 33.35
CA LYS A 149 -0.90 -1.74 32.86
C LYS A 149 -2.36 -1.29 32.78
N ALA A 150 -2.88 -0.62 33.81
CA ALA A 150 -4.26 -0.15 33.83
C ALA A 150 -4.55 0.84 32.69
N LEU A 151 -3.60 1.73 32.38
CA LEU A 151 -3.71 2.65 31.24
C LEU A 151 -3.62 1.94 29.89
N ALA A 152 -2.78 0.91 29.76
CA ALA A 152 -2.69 0.10 28.56
C ALA A 152 -4.00 -0.69 28.31
N GLN A 153 -4.61 -1.24 29.37
CA GLN A 153 -5.93 -1.88 29.28
C GLN A 153 -7.03 -0.89 28.91
N LEU A 154 -7.01 0.32 29.49
CA LEU A 154 -7.95 1.37 29.12
C LEU A 154 -7.83 1.75 27.64
N ALA A 155 -6.60 1.84 27.10
CA ALA A 155 -6.39 2.05 25.67
C ALA A 155 -7.02 0.92 24.83
N GLY A 156 -6.89 -0.33 25.25
CA GLY A 156 -7.55 -1.48 24.62
C GLY A 156 -9.09 -1.37 24.62
N ILE A 157 -9.69 -0.93 25.73
CA ILE A 157 -11.15 -0.71 25.83
C ILE A 157 -11.62 0.43 24.91
N VAL A 158 -10.83 1.51 24.81
CA VAL A 158 -11.15 2.61 23.89
C VAL A 158 -11.15 2.15 22.44
N LEU A 159 -10.24 1.23 22.10
CA LEU A 159 -10.15 0.62 20.77
C LEU A 159 -11.32 -0.34 20.49
N SER A 160 -11.81 -1.08 21.49
CA SER A 160 -12.93 -2.04 21.32
C SER A 160 -14.31 -1.39 21.22
N ARG A 161 -14.54 -0.23 21.86
CA ARG A 161 -15.83 0.45 21.83
C ARG A 161 -16.23 1.02 20.47
N GLN A 162 -15.27 1.28 19.57
CA GLN A 162 -15.58 1.69 18.20
C GLN A 162 -15.90 0.51 17.27
N THR A 163 -15.63 -0.73 17.69
CA THR A 163 -15.94 -1.93 16.89
C THR A 163 -17.37 -2.44 17.11
N ILE A 164 -18.11 -1.93 18.12
CA ILE A 164 -19.45 -2.42 18.50
C ILE A 164 -20.60 -1.57 17.91
N GLU A 165 -20.33 -0.40 17.31
CA GLU A 165 -21.33 0.43 16.62
C GLU A 165 -21.17 0.44 15.09
N VAL A 166 -21.27 -0.72 14.41
CA VAL A 166 -21.66 -0.76 12.99
C VAL A 166 -22.43 -2.06 12.68
N LYS A 167 -23.74 -2.05 12.89
CA LYS A 167 -24.69 -2.79 12.05
C LYS A 167 -25.31 -1.76 11.11
N GLY A 168 -25.05 -1.90 9.82
CA GLY A 168 -25.66 -1.08 8.78
C GLY A 168 -24.79 0.10 8.35
N GLU A 169 -24.57 0.16 7.04
CA GLU A 169 -23.98 1.26 6.26
C GLU A 169 -22.47 1.47 6.40
N VAL A 170 -21.79 1.36 5.25
CA VAL A 170 -20.40 1.74 5.04
C VAL A 170 -20.25 3.25 5.25
N PRO A 171 -19.53 3.74 6.28
CA PRO A 171 -19.29 5.16 6.42
C PRO A 171 -18.03 5.57 5.65
N ALA A 172 -18.15 6.71 5.00
CA ALA A 172 -17.14 7.36 4.18
C ALA A 172 -15.78 7.56 4.89
N ALA A 173 -14.73 7.57 4.07
CA ALA A 173 -13.40 8.05 4.42
C ALA A 173 -13.46 9.40 5.17
N PRO A 174 -12.59 9.61 6.18
CA PRO A 174 -12.60 10.88 6.90
C PRO A 174 -12.10 12.01 6.00
N ALA A 175 -13.00 12.89 5.58
CA ALA A 175 -12.63 14.17 5.00
C ALA A 175 -12.35 15.19 6.12
N LYS A 176 -11.12 15.75 6.15
CA LYS A 176 -10.83 17.21 5.99
C LYS A 176 -9.44 17.61 6.53
N GLN A 177 -8.50 17.83 5.62
CA GLN A 177 -7.58 18.99 5.67
C GLN A 177 -7.70 19.92 4.44
N ALA A 178 -8.39 19.52 3.38
CA ALA A 178 -8.64 20.36 2.20
C ALA A 178 -9.63 21.54 2.41
N GLY A 179 -10.03 21.85 3.66
CA GLY A 179 -11.09 22.84 3.96
C GLY A 179 -10.65 24.29 4.16
N MET A 180 -9.35 24.61 4.21
CA MET A 180 -8.89 25.98 4.55
C MET A 180 -7.55 26.41 3.92
N VAL A 181 -6.95 25.62 3.02
CA VAL A 181 -5.69 25.98 2.34
C VAL A 181 -6.01 26.59 0.98
N LYS A 182 -5.66 27.87 0.78
CA LYS A 182 -5.77 28.55 -0.51
C LYS A 182 -4.48 28.33 -1.29
N PHE A 183 -4.50 27.40 -2.23
CA PHE A 183 -3.35 27.10 -3.09
C PHE A 183 -3.10 28.23 -4.09
N ASN A 184 -1.82 28.47 -4.40
CA ASN A 184 -1.39 29.47 -5.38
C ASN A 184 -1.54 28.97 -6.82
N HIS A 185 -1.51 27.64 -7.03
CA HIS A 185 -1.66 27.04 -8.35
C HIS A 185 -2.52 25.75 -8.34
N ALA A 186 -3.25 25.50 -9.43
CA ALA A 186 -4.14 24.33 -9.55
C ALA A 186 -3.41 22.98 -9.39
N SER A 187 -2.14 22.90 -9.79
CA SER A 187 -1.32 21.69 -9.61
C SER A 187 -0.96 21.41 -8.16
N GLU A 188 -0.90 22.43 -7.30
CA GLU A 188 -0.65 22.26 -5.86
C GLU A 188 -1.90 21.69 -5.18
N GLU A 189 -3.07 22.23 -5.52
CA GLU A 189 -4.35 21.71 -5.03
C GLU A 189 -4.57 20.25 -5.45
N GLU A 190 -4.22 19.91 -6.69
CA GLU A 190 -4.28 18.54 -7.19
C GLU A 190 -3.31 17.62 -6.44
N PHE A 191 -2.06 18.05 -6.21
CA PHE A 191 -1.06 17.29 -5.46
C PHE A 191 -1.52 17.01 -4.02
N ALA A 192 -2.10 18.02 -3.35
CA ALA A 192 -2.69 17.87 -2.03
C ALA A 192 -3.82 16.83 -2.00
N ARG A 193 -4.74 16.85 -2.98
CA ARG A 193 -5.84 15.88 -3.06
C ARG A 193 -5.35 14.43 -3.17
N ILE A 194 -4.26 14.18 -3.88
CA ILE A 194 -3.70 12.84 -4.01
C ILE A 194 -2.98 12.40 -2.75
N LEU A 195 -2.25 13.29 -2.09
CA LEU A 195 -1.65 12.99 -0.79
C LEU A 195 -2.74 12.64 0.23
N ASP A 196 -3.86 13.38 0.22
CA ASP A 196 -5.05 13.05 1.01
C ASP A 196 -5.64 11.69 0.64
N PHE A 197 -5.78 11.38 -0.65
CA PHE A 197 -6.30 10.09 -1.14
C PHE A 197 -5.46 8.90 -0.65
N TYR A 198 -4.14 9.02 -0.73
CA TYR A 198 -3.20 8.00 -0.23
C TYR A 198 -2.95 8.09 1.28
N ASN A 199 -3.64 9.01 1.97
CA ASN A 199 -3.46 9.28 3.39
C ASN A 199 -1.99 9.54 3.77
N VAL A 200 -1.25 10.17 2.87
CA VAL A 200 0.14 10.61 3.06
C VAL A 200 0.09 11.95 3.78
N PRO A 201 0.58 12.08 5.02
CA PRO A 201 0.60 13.36 5.72
C PRO A 201 1.44 14.39 4.96
N TRP A 202 0.94 15.63 4.87
CA TRP A 202 1.61 16.70 4.15
C TRP A 202 1.39 18.07 4.81
N MET A 203 2.27 19.02 4.49
CA MET A 203 2.19 20.42 4.92
C MET A 203 2.41 21.33 3.71
N TYR A 204 1.54 22.32 3.50
CA TYR A 204 1.71 23.37 2.48
C TYR A 204 2.68 24.45 2.96
N GLU A 205 3.59 24.90 2.09
CA GLU A 205 4.54 26.00 2.37
C GLU A 205 5.15 25.95 3.79
N PRO A 206 5.74 24.83 4.21
CA PRO A 206 6.04 24.49 5.60
C PRO A 206 7.01 25.47 6.28
N ARG A 207 7.97 26.00 5.52
CA ARG A 207 8.95 27.01 5.98
C ARG A 207 9.72 27.59 4.80
N SER A 208 10.26 28.80 4.99
CA SER A 208 11.17 29.45 4.05
C SER A 208 12.65 29.25 4.44
N PHE A 209 13.49 29.01 3.43
CA PHE A 209 14.94 28.86 3.55
C PHE A 209 15.64 30.11 3.00
N PRO A 210 16.51 30.76 3.79
CA PRO A 210 17.41 31.79 3.27
C PRO A 210 18.45 31.21 2.31
N ILE A 211 18.42 31.63 1.04
CA ILE A 211 19.31 31.09 -0.01
C ILE A 211 20.26 32.13 -0.63
N GLY A 212 20.21 33.38 -0.15
CA GLY A 212 21.11 34.45 -0.61
C GLY A 212 20.64 35.85 -0.23
N ARG A 213 21.15 36.87 -0.93
CA ARG A 213 20.72 38.28 -0.83
C ARG A 213 20.42 38.83 -2.23
N LYS A 214 19.33 39.59 -2.37
CA LYS A 214 19.00 40.30 -3.61
C LYS A 214 19.87 41.57 -3.76
N LYS A 215 19.88 42.18 -4.95
CA LYS A 215 20.66 43.39 -5.29
C LYS A 215 20.44 44.60 -4.36
N GLN A 216 19.38 44.62 -3.56
CA GLN A 216 19.04 45.68 -2.59
C GLN A 216 19.26 45.27 -1.12
N GLY A 217 19.99 44.18 -0.84
CA GLY A 217 20.31 43.75 0.54
C GLY A 217 19.23 42.92 1.24
N THR A 218 18.01 42.83 0.70
CA THR A 218 16.96 41.94 1.24
C THR A 218 17.31 40.46 1.06
N PRO A 219 17.05 39.59 2.06
CA PRO A 219 17.32 38.16 1.97
C PRO A 219 16.48 37.51 0.85
N GLU A 220 17.13 36.71 0.02
CA GLU A 220 16.45 35.86 -0.97
C GLU A 220 16.00 34.57 -0.27
N LEU A 221 14.69 34.32 -0.26
CA LEU A 221 14.09 33.15 0.36
C LEU A 221 13.61 32.14 -0.71
N PHE A 222 13.61 30.86 -0.32
CA PHE A 222 13.01 29.77 -1.05
C PHE A 222 12.06 29.00 -0.13
N THR A 223 10.80 28.93 -0.50
CA THR A 223 9.76 28.19 0.23
C THR A 223 9.37 27.00 -0.63
N PRO A 224 9.64 25.75 -0.20
CA PRO A 224 9.16 24.57 -0.89
C PRO A 224 7.62 24.51 -0.86
N ASP A 225 7.00 24.06 -1.95
CA ASP A 225 5.53 23.99 -2.04
C ASP A 225 4.91 23.02 -1.00
N PHE A 226 5.55 21.86 -0.78
CA PHE A 226 5.08 20.85 0.18
C PHE A 226 6.19 20.27 1.05
N TYR A 227 5.83 19.77 2.23
CA TYR A 227 6.66 18.85 3.01
C TYR A 227 5.86 17.61 3.38
N LEU A 228 6.47 16.44 3.18
CA LEU A 228 5.93 15.12 3.51
C LEU A 228 6.64 14.62 4.77
N PRO A 229 6.06 14.81 5.97
CA PRO A 229 6.76 14.52 7.23
C PRO A 229 7.14 13.05 7.38
N SER A 230 6.35 12.14 6.81
CA SER A 230 6.60 10.69 6.87
C SER A 230 7.85 10.27 6.08
N LEU A 231 8.26 11.06 5.09
CA LEU A 231 9.41 10.78 4.23
C LEU A 231 10.59 11.74 4.49
N ASP A 232 10.39 12.70 5.40
CA ASP A 232 11.27 13.86 5.60
C ASP A 232 11.67 14.50 4.27
N LEU A 233 10.69 14.77 3.41
CA LEU A 233 10.91 15.18 2.03
C LEU A 233 10.20 16.50 1.76
N TYR A 234 10.96 17.51 1.37
CA TYR A 234 10.42 18.72 0.76
C TYR A 234 10.17 18.49 -0.72
N VAL A 235 9.02 18.92 -1.21
CA VAL A 235 8.62 18.77 -2.60
C VAL A 235 8.35 20.15 -3.17
N GLU A 236 9.06 20.49 -4.24
CA GLU A 236 8.80 21.68 -5.04
C GLU A 236 8.12 21.24 -6.34
N LEU A 237 6.96 21.80 -6.67
CA LEU A 237 6.26 21.57 -7.92
C LEU A 237 6.75 22.57 -8.97
N THR A 238 6.92 22.13 -10.21
CA THR A 238 7.23 23.05 -11.33
C THR A 238 6.25 22.95 -12.48
N THR A 239 5.83 24.11 -12.98
CA THR A 239 5.05 24.26 -14.22
C THR A 239 5.96 24.19 -15.45
N MET A 240 5.38 23.96 -16.63
CA MET A 240 6.08 23.76 -17.90
C MET A 240 6.67 25.05 -18.54
N LYS A 241 6.48 26.24 -17.95
CA LYS A 241 7.04 27.49 -18.51
C LYS A 241 8.55 27.57 -18.25
N GLN A 242 9.32 27.37 -19.32
CA GLN A 242 10.79 27.23 -19.33
C GLN A 242 11.56 28.38 -18.64
N SER A 243 11.04 29.60 -18.64
CA SER A 243 11.64 30.76 -17.95
C SER A 243 11.59 30.67 -16.41
N LEU A 244 10.57 30.02 -15.85
CA LEU A 244 10.40 29.85 -14.39
C LEU A 244 11.19 28.65 -13.85
N VAL A 245 11.42 27.63 -14.69
CA VAL A 245 12.20 26.43 -14.35
C VAL A 245 13.66 26.77 -14.07
N THR A 246 14.27 27.64 -14.88
CA THR A 246 15.69 28.06 -14.70
C THR A 246 15.90 28.78 -13.36
N GLN A 247 14.96 29.64 -12.98
CA GLN A 247 15.03 30.35 -11.70
C GLN A 247 14.81 29.40 -10.52
N LYS A 248 13.82 28.47 -10.60
CA LYS A 248 13.57 27.45 -9.57
C LYS A 248 14.77 26.51 -9.41
N ASN A 249 15.36 26.02 -10.49
CA ASN A 249 16.57 25.17 -10.46
C ASN A 249 17.77 25.87 -9.83
N ARG A 250 17.98 27.16 -10.13
CA ARG A 250 19.03 27.96 -9.48
C ARG A 250 18.84 28.03 -7.96
N LYS A 251 17.61 28.32 -7.51
CA LYS A 251 17.28 28.39 -6.09
C LYS A 251 17.39 27.04 -5.39
N LEU A 252 16.94 25.96 -6.03
CA LEU A 252 17.06 24.59 -5.53
C LEU A 252 18.53 24.17 -5.39
N LYS A 253 19.38 24.53 -6.36
CA LYS A 253 20.83 24.28 -6.28
C LYS A 253 21.47 25.05 -5.12
N ALA A 254 21.12 26.33 -4.96
CA ALA A 254 21.59 27.14 -3.84
C ALA A 254 21.14 26.56 -2.48
N LEU A 255 19.88 26.10 -2.38
CA LEU A 255 19.37 25.44 -1.18
C LEU A 255 20.11 24.14 -0.89
N LYS A 256 20.36 23.29 -1.89
CA LYS A 256 21.13 22.05 -1.73
C LYS A 256 22.58 22.31 -1.30
N THR A 257 23.17 23.42 -1.75
CA THR A 257 24.53 23.81 -1.32
C THR A 257 24.55 24.33 0.13
N LEU A 258 23.57 25.14 0.53
CA LEU A 258 23.52 25.75 1.86
C LEU A 258 22.93 24.82 2.94
N TYR A 259 22.09 23.88 2.52
CA TYR A 259 21.35 22.94 3.39
C TYR A 259 21.42 21.51 2.82
N PRO A 260 22.60 20.87 2.80
CA PRO A 260 22.79 19.55 2.19
C PRO A 260 21.97 18.42 2.86
N GLU A 261 21.67 18.56 4.15
CA GLU A 261 20.84 17.61 4.91
C GLU A 261 19.34 17.71 4.56
N THR A 262 18.92 18.78 3.87
CA THR A 262 17.51 18.94 3.49
C THR A 262 17.21 18.10 2.25
N LYS A 263 16.45 17.02 2.43
CA LYS A 263 15.96 16.22 1.31
C LYS A 263 14.88 16.99 0.57
N ILE A 264 15.22 17.45 -0.62
CA ILE A 264 14.32 18.21 -1.48
C ILE A 264 14.36 17.71 -2.91
N THR A 265 13.17 17.42 -3.42
CA THR A 265 12.97 16.97 -4.79
C THR A 265 12.15 17.99 -5.55
N LEU A 266 12.63 18.33 -6.75
CA LEU A 266 11.82 19.04 -7.74
C LEU A 266 10.98 18.01 -8.48
N LEU A 267 9.67 18.14 -8.37
CA LEU A 267 8.71 17.28 -9.04
C LEU A 267 8.24 18.01 -10.31
N TYR A 268 8.70 17.52 -11.46
CA TYR A 268 8.19 18.00 -12.74
C TYR A 268 6.75 17.57 -12.88
N LYS A 269 5.89 18.47 -13.36
CA LYS A 269 4.47 18.18 -13.66
C LYS A 269 4.33 16.85 -14.42
N ASN A 270 5.17 16.61 -15.44
CA ASN A 270 5.17 15.38 -16.24
C ASN A 270 5.56 14.10 -15.45
N ASP A 271 6.38 14.19 -14.41
CA ASP A 271 6.79 13.02 -13.60
C ASP A 271 5.77 12.68 -12.52
N TYR A 272 5.09 13.71 -12.01
CA TYR A 272 3.93 13.58 -11.14
C TYR A 272 2.70 13.02 -11.88
N GLU A 273 2.40 13.52 -13.08
CA GLU A 273 1.30 13.01 -13.91
C GLU A 273 1.49 11.54 -14.29
N LYS A 274 2.73 11.07 -14.47
CA LYS A 274 3.04 9.63 -14.62
C LYS A 274 2.75 8.83 -13.36
N LEU A 275 3.13 9.38 -12.19
CA LEU A 275 2.87 8.75 -10.90
C LEU A 275 1.36 8.64 -10.64
N LEU A 276 0.62 9.69 -10.96
CA LEU A 276 -0.83 9.76 -10.92
C LEU A 276 -1.54 8.81 -11.88
N ALA A 277 -1.03 8.69 -13.11
CA ALA A 277 -1.53 7.73 -14.09
C ALA A 277 -1.39 6.27 -13.61
N LYS A 278 -0.32 5.95 -12.89
CA LYS A 278 -0.11 4.63 -12.24
C LYS A 278 -1.14 4.32 -11.15
N TYR A 279 -1.78 5.34 -10.62
CA TYR A 279 -2.58 5.33 -9.40
C TYR A 279 -4.05 5.73 -9.61
N GLY A 280 -4.45 6.05 -10.85
CA GLY A 280 -5.85 6.17 -11.26
C GLY A 280 -6.51 7.54 -11.06
N THR A 281 -5.75 8.61 -10.77
CA THR A 281 -6.30 9.97 -10.59
C THR A 281 -5.41 11.02 -11.24
N GLY A 282 -5.92 11.71 -12.27
CA GLY A 282 -5.31 12.86 -12.95
C GLY A 282 -5.94 13.06 -14.34
N PRO A 283 -5.94 14.29 -14.91
CA PRO A 283 -6.42 14.50 -16.27
C PRO A 283 -5.47 13.78 -17.23
N LEU A 284 -5.95 12.67 -17.78
CA LEU A 284 -5.31 11.93 -18.86
C LEU A 284 -5.04 12.88 -20.04
N ALA A 285 -3.84 13.46 -20.11
CA ALA A 285 -3.29 14.02 -21.32
C ALA A 285 -1.76 14.13 -21.19
N GLU A 286 -1.05 13.20 -21.85
CA GLU A 286 0.35 13.35 -22.32
C GLU A 286 1.53 12.85 -21.44
N SER A 287 1.31 11.84 -20.59
CA SER A 287 2.36 10.83 -20.39
C SER A 287 2.42 9.93 -21.62
N ARG A 288 3.52 9.21 -21.89
CA ARG A 288 3.53 8.06 -22.84
C ARG A 288 2.61 6.90 -22.40
N ALA A 289 1.65 7.18 -21.52
CA ALA A 289 0.60 6.32 -21.02
C ALA A 289 -0.40 6.05 -22.14
N HIS A 290 -0.62 4.76 -22.37
CA HIS A 290 -1.76 4.30 -23.12
C HIS A 290 -2.97 4.37 -22.19
N GLY A 291 -3.51 5.57 -21.95
CA GLY A 291 -4.56 5.87 -20.97
C GLY A 291 -5.72 4.88 -20.95
N VAL A 292 -6.58 4.86 -19.95
CA VAL A 292 -7.74 3.95 -19.98
C VAL A 292 -8.77 4.46 -21.00
N SER A 293 -9.08 3.67 -22.03
CA SER A 293 -10.08 4.04 -23.05
C SER A 293 -11.48 3.94 -22.47
N ARG A 294 -11.78 2.76 -21.92
CA ARG A 294 -13.03 2.47 -21.24
C ARG A 294 -12.85 1.31 -20.26
N ILE A 295 -13.66 1.33 -19.20
CA ILE A 295 -13.84 0.18 -18.32
C ILE A 295 -14.73 -0.81 -19.05
N LEU A 296 -14.26 -2.06 -19.16
CA LEU A 296 -15.02 -3.15 -19.75
C LEU A 296 -15.78 -3.92 -18.67
N TYR A 297 -15.12 -4.18 -17.53
CA TYR A 297 -15.74 -4.78 -16.34
C TYR A 297 -15.26 -4.07 -15.08
N SER A 298 -16.18 -3.51 -14.31
CA SER A 298 -15.91 -2.88 -13.03
C SER A 298 -15.53 -3.88 -11.95
N ALA A 299 -14.92 -3.40 -10.86
CA ALA A 299 -14.55 -4.23 -9.72
C ALA A 299 -15.75 -4.97 -9.10
N ALA A 300 -16.92 -4.31 -9.06
CA ALA A 300 -18.15 -4.91 -8.53
C ALA A 300 -18.69 -6.02 -9.45
N GLU A 301 -18.65 -5.82 -10.77
CA GLU A 301 -19.06 -6.86 -11.73
C GLU A 301 -18.14 -8.08 -11.65
N ILE A 302 -16.84 -7.85 -11.52
CA ILE A 302 -15.84 -8.92 -11.34
C ILE A 302 -16.09 -9.66 -10.03
N ASP A 303 -16.21 -8.97 -8.90
CA ASP A 303 -16.47 -9.59 -7.59
C ASP A 303 -17.75 -10.45 -7.61
N GLN A 304 -18.85 -9.93 -8.17
CA GLN A 304 -20.08 -10.68 -8.30
C GLN A 304 -19.89 -11.92 -9.20
N ARG A 305 -19.20 -11.77 -10.33
CA ARG A 305 -18.98 -12.89 -11.24
C ARG A 305 -18.10 -13.98 -10.64
N VAL A 306 -17.07 -13.60 -9.89
CA VAL A 306 -16.20 -14.53 -9.17
C VAL A 306 -17.00 -15.31 -8.14
N LYS A 307 -17.90 -14.66 -7.39
CA LYS A 307 -18.82 -15.33 -6.44
C LYS A 307 -19.71 -16.35 -7.14
N ASP A 308 -20.30 -15.99 -8.28
CA ASP A 308 -21.18 -16.90 -9.04
C ASP A 308 -20.43 -18.15 -9.51
N ILE A 309 -19.20 -17.97 -10.00
CA ILE A 309 -18.34 -19.08 -10.44
C ILE A 309 -17.92 -19.95 -9.26
N ALA A 310 -17.49 -19.32 -8.16
CA ALA A 310 -17.08 -20.04 -6.95
C ALA A 310 -18.21 -20.89 -6.36
N ALA A 311 -19.45 -20.38 -6.39
CA ALA A 311 -20.63 -21.13 -5.96
C ALA A 311 -20.87 -22.37 -6.84
N ARG A 312 -20.75 -22.23 -8.16
CA ARG A 312 -20.85 -23.36 -9.10
C ARG A 312 -19.75 -24.40 -8.87
N ILE A 313 -18.48 -23.96 -8.77
CA ILE A 313 -17.35 -24.85 -8.47
C ILE A 313 -17.59 -25.59 -7.14
N SER A 314 -18.05 -24.88 -6.11
CA SER A 314 -18.30 -25.48 -4.79
C SER A 314 -19.39 -26.56 -4.85
N ALA A 315 -20.42 -26.36 -5.66
CA ALA A 315 -21.46 -27.37 -5.89
C ALA A 315 -20.93 -28.57 -6.67
N ASP A 316 -20.22 -28.33 -7.77
CA ASP A 316 -19.72 -29.39 -8.67
C ASP A 316 -18.63 -30.26 -8.02
N TYR A 317 -17.90 -29.72 -7.06
CA TYR A 317 -16.87 -30.43 -6.27
C TYR A 317 -17.31 -30.76 -4.83
N ALA A 318 -18.61 -30.74 -4.53
CA ALA A 318 -19.11 -31.15 -3.23
C ALA A 318 -18.61 -32.55 -2.83
N GLY A 319 -18.04 -32.67 -1.63
CA GLY A 319 -17.44 -33.92 -1.13
C GLY A 319 -16.12 -34.32 -1.79
N ARG A 320 -15.52 -33.46 -2.62
CA ARG A 320 -14.22 -33.67 -3.27
C ARG A 320 -13.18 -32.66 -2.78
N ARG A 321 -11.92 -32.91 -3.14
CA ARG A 321 -10.77 -32.02 -2.85
C ARG A 321 -9.95 -31.73 -4.11
N PRO A 322 -10.43 -30.83 -4.99
CA PRO A 322 -9.73 -30.53 -6.24
C PRO A 322 -8.39 -29.83 -6.00
N VAL A 323 -7.50 -29.93 -6.98
CA VAL A 323 -6.29 -29.10 -7.09
C VAL A 323 -6.63 -27.94 -8.01
N LEU A 324 -6.63 -26.72 -7.48
CA LEU A 324 -6.71 -25.51 -8.28
C LEU A 324 -5.31 -25.20 -8.81
N LEU A 325 -5.15 -25.29 -10.13
CA LEU A 325 -3.86 -25.15 -10.79
C LEU A 325 -3.86 -23.87 -11.63
N GLY A 326 -3.05 -22.89 -11.26
CA GLY A 326 -2.94 -21.65 -12.02
C GLY A 326 -1.81 -21.66 -13.05
N VAL A 327 -1.98 -20.98 -14.18
CA VAL A 327 -0.91 -20.80 -15.17
C VAL A 327 -0.36 -19.38 -15.08
N GLN A 328 0.92 -19.27 -14.73
CA GLN A 328 1.55 -17.96 -14.55
C GLN A 328 1.51 -17.09 -15.82
N ARG A 329 1.27 -15.77 -15.72
CA ARG A 329 1.24 -14.93 -14.48
C ARG A 329 -0.07 -14.21 -14.19
N GLY A 330 -0.88 -13.85 -15.19
CA GLY A 330 -1.99 -12.91 -14.98
C GLY A 330 -3.18 -13.48 -14.19
N PHE A 331 -3.25 -14.80 -14.03
CA PHE A 331 -4.31 -15.50 -13.28
C PHE A 331 -4.36 -15.13 -11.78
N LEU A 332 -3.29 -14.56 -11.21
CA LEU A 332 -3.10 -14.43 -9.76
C LEU A 332 -4.25 -13.72 -9.04
N CYS A 333 -4.71 -12.57 -9.56
CA CYS A 333 -5.80 -11.79 -8.95
C CYS A 333 -7.10 -12.59 -8.97
N PHE A 334 -7.44 -13.17 -10.12
CA PHE A 334 -8.63 -13.99 -10.28
C PHE A 334 -8.62 -15.21 -9.35
N MET A 335 -7.50 -15.95 -9.32
CA MET A 335 -7.34 -17.10 -8.44
C MET A 335 -7.47 -16.71 -6.97
N ALA A 336 -6.83 -15.62 -6.55
CA ALA A 336 -6.86 -15.18 -5.16
C ALA A 336 -8.28 -14.82 -4.68
N ASP A 337 -9.09 -14.22 -5.55
CA ASP A 337 -10.49 -13.89 -5.22
C ASP A 337 -11.38 -15.14 -5.28
N LEU A 338 -11.15 -16.01 -6.27
CA LEU A 338 -11.88 -17.27 -6.44
C LEU A 338 -11.72 -18.20 -5.22
N ILE A 339 -10.48 -18.40 -4.74
CA ILE A 339 -10.20 -19.31 -3.61
C ILE A 339 -10.83 -18.83 -2.29
N ARG A 340 -11.05 -17.51 -2.12
CA ARG A 340 -11.71 -16.97 -0.92
C ARG A 340 -13.21 -17.23 -0.89
N GLN A 341 -13.82 -17.50 -2.06
CA GLN A 341 -15.26 -17.70 -2.21
C GLN A 341 -15.65 -19.18 -2.30
N ILE A 342 -14.73 -20.07 -2.67
CA ILE A 342 -15.02 -21.51 -2.75
C ILE A 342 -15.14 -22.11 -1.34
N THR A 343 -16.17 -22.93 -1.13
CA THR A 343 -16.52 -23.46 0.19
C THR A 343 -16.09 -24.92 0.41
N VAL A 344 -15.56 -25.60 -0.61
CA VAL A 344 -15.06 -26.98 -0.49
C VAL A 344 -13.56 -26.99 -0.20
N PRO A 345 -13.04 -28.01 0.51
CA PRO A 345 -11.59 -28.17 0.69
C PRO A 345 -10.88 -28.28 -0.66
N MET A 346 -9.71 -27.65 -0.80
CA MET A 346 -8.91 -27.72 -2.02
C MET A 346 -7.41 -27.78 -1.69
N ASP A 347 -6.61 -28.10 -2.70
CA ASP A 347 -5.17 -27.81 -2.74
C ASP A 347 -4.92 -26.74 -3.83
N LEU A 348 -3.83 -25.98 -3.69
CA LEU A 348 -3.45 -24.90 -4.61
C LEU A 348 -2.04 -25.16 -5.13
N ASP A 349 -1.85 -25.00 -6.45
CA ASP A 349 -0.55 -25.10 -7.10
C ASP A 349 -0.50 -24.24 -8.38
N PHE A 350 0.66 -24.13 -9.02
CA PHE A 350 0.85 -23.33 -10.23
C PHE A 350 1.93 -23.89 -11.15
N ILE A 351 1.69 -23.76 -12.45
CA ILE A 351 2.68 -24.03 -13.51
C ILE A 351 3.10 -22.73 -14.18
N ALA A 352 4.24 -22.77 -14.88
CA ALA A 352 4.67 -21.66 -15.72
C ALA A 352 5.01 -22.15 -17.11
N ILE A 353 4.75 -21.30 -18.11
CA ILE A 353 5.07 -21.56 -19.51
C ILE A 353 5.94 -20.45 -20.09
N SER A 354 6.69 -20.77 -21.13
CA SER A 354 7.42 -19.81 -21.95
C SER A 354 7.11 -20.00 -23.42
N TYR A 355 7.11 -18.90 -24.17
CA TYR A 355 7.00 -18.89 -25.63
C TYR A 355 8.39 -18.78 -26.25
N TYR A 356 8.77 -19.71 -27.14
CA TYR A 356 10.01 -19.59 -27.90
C TYR A 356 9.85 -18.58 -29.05
N SER A 357 10.52 -17.44 -28.95
CA SER A 357 10.49 -16.37 -29.95
C SER A 357 11.53 -16.55 -31.07
N GLY A 358 11.64 -17.75 -31.67
CA GLY A 358 12.75 -18.02 -32.60
C GLY A 358 12.58 -19.11 -33.67
N ALA A 359 11.50 -19.90 -33.67
CA ALA A 359 11.26 -20.91 -34.71
C ALA A 359 9.99 -20.58 -35.51
N LYS A 360 9.87 -21.13 -36.73
CA LYS A 360 8.74 -20.94 -37.66
C LYS A 360 7.36 -21.28 -37.07
N GLU A 361 7.31 -21.93 -35.91
CA GLU A 361 6.10 -22.19 -35.14
C GLU A 361 6.29 -21.75 -33.67
N PRO A 362 5.28 -21.11 -33.04
CA PRO A 362 5.33 -20.74 -31.64
C PRO A 362 5.22 -22.00 -30.76
N ALA A 363 6.37 -22.57 -30.39
CA ALA A 363 6.40 -23.69 -29.45
C ALA A 363 6.25 -23.15 -28.01
N VAL A 364 5.16 -23.55 -27.35
CA VAL A 364 4.93 -23.36 -25.90
C VAL A 364 5.69 -24.45 -25.15
N LYS A 365 6.36 -24.08 -24.05
CA LYS A 365 7.05 -25.04 -23.18
C LYS A 365 6.70 -24.80 -21.71
N ILE A 366 6.42 -25.86 -20.96
CA ILE A 366 6.34 -25.82 -19.50
C ILE A 366 7.73 -25.53 -18.92
N THR A 367 7.87 -24.42 -18.17
CA THR A 367 9.12 -24.00 -17.52
C THR A 367 9.12 -24.28 -16.02
N LYS A 368 7.94 -24.37 -15.41
CA LYS A 368 7.74 -24.90 -14.06
C LYS A 368 6.59 -25.92 -14.10
N GLU A 369 6.86 -27.12 -13.60
CA GLU A 369 5.85 -28.15 -13.36
C GLU A 369 5.14 -27.94 -12.01
N ALA A 370 4.02 -28.66 -11.81
CA ALA A 370 3.32 -28.68 -10.53
C ALA A 370 4.17 -29.36 -9.45
N ASP A 371 4.12 -28.84 -8.23
CA ASP A 371 4.80 -29.40 -7.07
C ASP A 371 4.00 -30.57 -6.46
N LEU A 372 2.66 -30.55 -6.61
CA LEU A 372 1.76 -31.58 -6.10
C LEU A 372 1.59 -32.76 -7.07
N PRO A 373 1.38 -33.99 -6.56
CA PRO A 373 1.03 -35.13 -7.39
C PRO A 373 -0.36 -34.94 -8.00
N LEU A 374 -0.43 -35.03 -9.34
CA LEU A 374 -1.64 -34.76 -10.12
C LEU A 374 -2.43 -36.04 -10.50
N ALA A 375 -1.79 -37.21 -10.45
CA ALA A 375 -2.41 -38.48 -10.82
C ALA A 375 -3.59 -38.82 -9.92
N GLY A 376 -4.72 -39.22 -10.53
CA GLY A 376 -5.96 -39.55 -9.82
C GLY A 376 -6.62 -38.37 -9.09
N ARG A 377 -6.14 -37.13 -9.29
CA ARG A 377 -6.75 -35.93 -8.68
C ARG A 377 -7.76 -35.28 -9.62
N HIS A 378 -8.71 -34.57 -9.04
CA HIS A 378 -9.56 -33.65 -9.77
C HIS A 378 -8.81 -32.32 -9.95
N ILE A 379 -8.50 -31.93 -11.19
CA ILE A 379 -7.77 -30.71 -11.48
C ILE A 379 -8.72 -29.67 -12.05
N LEU A 380 -8.68 -28.47 -11.48
CA LEU A 380 -9.33 -27.28 -12.01
C LEU A 380 -8.24 -26.30 -12.44
N LEU A 381 -8.01 -26.20 -13.75
CA LEU A 381 -7.09 -25.22 -14.31
C LEU A 381 -7.73 -23.83 -14.26
N VAL A 382 -7.00 -22.82 -13.78
CA VAL A 382 -7.50 -21.45 -13.63
C VAL A 382 -6.64 -20.49 -14.46
N GLU A 383 -7.27 -19.85 -15.44
CA GLU A 383 -6.63 -18.94 -16.41
C GLU A 383 -7.21 -17.54 -16.36
N ASP A 384 -6.39 -16.54 -16.66
CA ASP A 384 -6.83 -15.14 -16.82
C ASP A 384 -7.58 -14.92 -18.15
N ILE A 385 -7.03 -15.37 -19.27
CA ILE A 385 -7.66 -15.18 -20.58
C ILE A 385 -7.36 -16.34 -21.53
N VAL A 386 -8.40 -16.83 -22.19
CA VAL A 386 -8.26 -17.79 -23.28
C VAL A 386 -8.54 -17.11 -24.62
N ASP A 387 -7.49 -16.89 -25.39
CA ASP A 387 -7.54 -16.30 -26.74
C ASP A 387 -7.73 -17.39 -27.82
N THR A 388 -6.69 -17.71 -28.60
CA THR A 388 -6.77 -18.71 -29.68
C THR A 388 -7.05 -20.14 -29.22
N GLY A 389 -6.79 -20.44 -27.95
CA GLY A 389 -6.90 -21.77 -27.36
C GLY A 389 -5.65 -22.64 -27.53
N ILE A 390 -4.67 -22.26 -28.37
CA ILE A 390 -3.50 -23.09 -28.65
C ILE A 390 -2.70 -23.39 -27.36
N THR A 391 -2.41 -22.37 -26.57
CA THR A 391 -1.70 -22.51 -25.29
C THR A 391 -2.46 -23.40 -24.32
N LEU A 392 -3.77 -23.18 -24.18
CA LEU A 392 -4.61 -23.99 -23.31
C LEU A 392 -4.62 -25.45 -23.76
N ASN A 393 -4.76 -25.74 -25.05
CA ASN A 393 -4.73 -27.10 -25.59
C ASN A 393 -3.42 -27.83 -25.27
N TYR A 394 -2.28 -27.13 -25.43
CA TYR A 394 -0.97 -27.66 -25.06
C TYR A 394 -0.92 -28.04 -23.58
N ILE A 395 -1.38 -27.14 -22.70
CA ILE A 395 -1.39 -27.39 -21.25
C ILE A 395 -2.31 -28.56 -20.90
N LEU A 396 -3.51 -28.63 -21.49
CA LEU A 396 -4.46 -29.71 -21.25
C LEU A 396 -3.90 -31.06 -21.67
N ASN A 397 -3.21 -31.15 -22.81
CA ASN A 397 -2.55 -32.39 -23.23
C ASN A 397 -1.45 -32.80 -22.25
N TYR A 398 -0.59 -31.86 -21.84
CA TYR A 398 0.44 -32.11 -20.82
C TYR A 398 -0.16 -32.59 -19.49
N LEU A 399 -1.28 -31.99 -19.03
CA LEU A 399 -1.93 -32.40 -17.79
C LEU A 399 -2.65 -33.74 -17.93
N GLN A 400 -3.19 -34.06 -19.10
CA GLN A 400 -3.84 -35.34 -19.36
C GLN A 400 -2.85 -36.51 -19.25
N GLU A 401 -1.59 -36.31 -19.69
CA GLU A 401 -0.50 -37.29 -19.53
C GLU A 401 -0.19 -37.59 -18.05
N LYS A 402 -0.51 -36.69 -17.13
CA LYS A 402 -0.36 -36.91 -15.68
C LYS A 402 -1.49 -37.77 -15.08
N GLN A 403 -2.43 -38.25 -15.90
CA GLN A 403 -3.54 -39.15 -15.53
C GLN A 403 -4.43 -38.63 -14.38
N PRO A 404 -5.01 -37.43 -14.49
CA PRO A 404 -5.96 -36.93 -13.48
C PRO A 404 -7.27 -37.72 -13.49
N ALA A 405 -7.99 -37.71 -12.37
CA ALA A 405 -9.35 -38.26 -12.29
C ALA A 405 -10.37 -37.43 -13.07
N SER A 406 -10.16 -36.10 -13.13
CA SER A 406 -10.89 -35.21 -14.03
C SER A 406 -10.06 -33.95 -14.29
N LEU A 407 -10.27 -33.33 -15.45
CA LEU A 407 -9.65 -32.07 -15.82
C LEU A 407 -10.74 -31.10 -16.27
N SER A 408 -10.81 -29.95 -15.61
CA SER A 408 -11.76 -28.88 -15.92
C SER A 408 -11.05 -27.54 -16.06
N VAL A 409 -11.64 -26.62 -16.83
CA VAL A 409 -11.07 -25.29 -17.10
C VAL A 409 -12.00 -24.20 -16.57
N CYS A 410 -11.41 -23.32 -15.76
CA CYS A 410 -11.98 -22.06 -15.32
C CYS A 410 -11.17 -20.91 -15.93
N THR A 411 -11.81 -20.01 -16.66
CA THR A 411 -11.15 -18.79 -17.15
C THR A 411 -11.91 -17.54 -16.76
N LEU A 412 -11.20 -16.48 -16.45
CA LEU A 412 -11.82 -15.18 -16.24
C LEU A 412 -12.35 -14.61 -17.56
N LEU A 413 -11.58 -14.65 -18.65
CA LEU A 413 -11.96 -14.08 -19.94
C LEU A 413 -11.87 -15.09 -21.07
N ASP A 414 -12.96 -15.24 -21.82
CA ASP A 414 -13.01 -16.03 -23.05
C ASP A 414 -13.12 -15.10 -24.25
N ARG A 415 -12.18 -15.17 -25.19
CA ARG A 415 -12.22 -14.41 -26.45
C ARG A 415 -12.61 -15.32 -27.59
N GLU A 416 -13.87 -15.72 -27.59
CA GLU A 416 -14.44 -16.69 -28.53
C GLU A 416 -14.22 -16.30 -30.01
N ALA A 417 -14.24 -15.00 -30.32
CA ALA A 417 -14.04 -14.49 -31.67
C ALA A 417 -12.68 -14.87 -32.31
N ARG A 418 -11.66 -15.20 -31.51
CA ARG A 418 -10.32 -15.60 -31.98
C ARG A 418 -10.04 -17.10 -31.84
N ARG A 419 -11.03 -17.89 -31.44
CA ARG A 419 -10.91 -19.32 -31.18
C ARG A 419 -10.43 -20.08 -32.43
N LEU A 420 -9.25 -20.69 -32.34
CA LEU A 420 -8.73 -21.58 -33.39
C LEU A 420 -8.87 -23.05 -33.01
N VAL A 421 -8.77 -23.35 -31.71
CA VAL A 421 -8.92 -24.71 -31.17
C VAL A 421 -10.15 -24.73 -30.28
N ASN A 422 -11.13 -25.56 -30.62
CA ASN A 422 -12.33 -25.72 -29.80
C ASN A 422 -11.98 -26.50 -28.53
N ILE A 423 -12.05 -25.84 -27.38
CA ILE A 423 -11.71 -26.41 -26.07
C ILE A 423 -12.89 -26.14 -25.16
N LYS A 424 -13.28 -27.16 -24.40
CA LYS A 424 -14.34 -27.02 -23.40
C LYS A 424 -13.87 -26.13 -22.26
N LEU A 425 -14.59 -25.03 -22.04
CA LEU A 425 -14.45 -24.18 -20.87
C LEU A 425 -15.63 -24.49 -19.92
N ASP A 426 -15.34 -25.01 -18.74
CA ASP A 426 -16.39 -25.42 -17.79
C ASP A 426 -16.95 -24.22 -17.00
N TYR A 427 -16.07 -23.26 -16.70
CA TYR A 427 -16.41 -22.03 -16.00
C TYR A 427 -15.77 -20.83 -16.71
N THR A 428 -16.61 -19.89 -17.14
CA THR A 428 -16.18 -18.68 -17.84
C THR A 428 -16.65 -17.45 -17.08
N GLY A 429 -15.74 -16.55 -16.74
CA GLY A 429 -16.04 -15.23 -16.19
C GLY A 429 -16.85 -14.41 -17.18
N PHE A 430 -16.19 -13.90 -18.20
CA PHE A 430 -16.80 -13.03 -19.18
C PHE A 430 -16.42 -13.46 -20.59
N ASN A 431 -17.36 -13.36 -21.52
CA ASN A 431 -17.03 -13.41 -22.94
C ASN A 431 -16.58 -12.00 -23.36
N VAL A 432 -15.42 -11.88 -23.98
CA VAL A 432 -14.75 -10.60 -24.26
C VAL A 432 -14.70 -10.38 -25.77
N PRO A 433 -15.06 -9.17 -26.25
CA PRO A 433 -14.94 -8.82 -27.66
C PRO A 433 -13.47 -8.87 -28.11
N ASP A 434 -13.23 -8.77 -29.42
CA ASP A 434 -11.87 -8.78 -29.92
C ASP A 434 -11.10 -7.47 -29.65
N GLU A 435 -10.78 -7.21 -28.39
CA GLU A 435 -10.14 -6.00 -27.90
C GLU A 435 -8.99 -6.34 -26.97
N PHE A 436 -7.90 -5.58 -27.06
CA PHE A 436 -6.80 -5.74 -26.10
C PHE A 436 -7.25 -5.21 -24.73
N VAL A 437 -7.08 -6.02 -23.68
CA VAL A 437 -7.58 -5.72 -22.34
C VAL A 437 -6.47 -5.87 -21.30
N VAL A 438 -6.52 -5.05 -20.26
CA VAL A 438 -5.58 -5.06 -19.14
C VAL A 438 -6.32 -4.82 -17.82
N GLY A 439 -5.65 -5.04 -16.70
CA GLY A 439 -6.24 -4.90 -15.37
C GLY A 439 -6.68 -6.22 -14.76
N TYR A 440 -6.87 -6.22 -13.45
CA TYR A 440 -7.24 -7.41 -12.67
C TYR A 440 -6.30 -8.60 -12.90
N GLY A 441 -4.99 -8.33 -12.83
CA GLY A 441 -3.92 -9.32 -13.07
C GLY A 441 -3.38 -9.33 -14.50
N LEU A 442 -4.19 -8.94 -15.50
CA LEU A 442 -3.77 -8.80 -16.90
C LEU A 442 -2.86 -7.58 -17.09
N ASP A 443 -1.89 -7.69 -17.99
CA ASP A 443 -0.88 -6.66 -18.19
C ASP A 443 -0.67 -6.19 -19.62
N TYR A 444 0.00 -5.05 -19.70
CA TYR A 444 0.75 -4.63 -20.89
C TYR A 444 2.15 -4.23 -20.44
N HIS A 445 3.16 -5.01 -20.82
CA HIS A 445 4.56 -4.83 -20.40
C HIS A 445 4.71 -4.74 -18.86
N GLU A 446 4.06 -5.65 -18.14
CA GLU A 446 4.01 -5.71 -16.67
C GLU A 446 3.29 -4.53 -15.99
N GLU A 447 2.70 -3.60 -16.75
CA GLU A 447 1.85 -2.54 -16.22
C GLU A 447 0.37 -2.97 -16.11
N TYR A 448 -0.44 -2.17 -15.42
CA TYR A 448 -1.90 -2.32 -15.27
C TYR A 448 -2.40 -3.51 -14.44
N ARG A 449 -1.56 -4.51 -14.10
CA ARG A 449 -1.97 -5.70 -13.30
C ARG A 449 -2.74 -5.35 -12.02
N ASN A 450 -2.37 -4.25 -11.36
CA ASN A 450 -2.91 -3.82 -10.09
C ASN A 450 -4.25 -3.06 -10.18
N LEU A 451 -4.78 -2.82 -11.38
CA LEU A 451 -6.10 -2.22 -11.51
C LEU A 451 -7.17 -3.19 -10.99
N PRO A 452 -8.13 -2.76 -10.17
CA PRO A 452 -9.17 -3.63 -9.62
C PRO A 452 -10.30 -3.94 -10.61
N PHE A 453 -10.19 -3.47 -11.85
CA PHE A 453 -11.17 -3.59 -12.93
C PHE A 453 -10.47 -3.93 -14.24
N ILE A 454 -11.22 -4.43 -15.22
CA ILE A 454 -10.71 -4.77 -16.55
C ILE A 454 -11.07 -3.65 -17.51
N VAL A 455 -10.08 -3.20 -18.28
CA VAL A 455 -10.19 -2.05 -19.17
C VAL A 455 -9.59 -2.33 -20.53
N VAL A 456 -10.00 -1.52 -21.50
CA VAL A 456 -9.31 -1.37 -22.78
C VAL A 456 -8.34 -0.20 -22.65
N PRO A 457 -7.01 -0.38 -22.84
CA PRO A 457 -6.06 0.72 -22.82
C PRO A 457 -6.07 1.50 -24.15
N GLN A 458 -5.72 2.78 -24.10
CA GLN A 458 -5.59 3.70 -25.23
C GLN A 458 -4.18 3.58 -25.78
N ILE A 459 -3.89 2.49 -26.48
CA ILE A 459 -2.54 2.29 -27.03
C ILE A 459 -2.32 3.27 -28.19
N LYS A 460 -1.57 4.35 -27.95
CA LYS A 460 -0.96 5.17 -29.00
C LYS A 460 0.05 4.28 -29.70
N GLY A 461 -0.33 3.72 -30.84
CA GLY A 461 0.59 2.95 -31.66
C GLY A 461 1.83 3.77 -32.04
N PRO A 462 2.92 3.12 -32.48
CA PRO A 462 3.94 3.85 -33.22
C PRO A 462 3.23 4.52 -34.40
N GLU A 463 3.39 5.83 -34.53
CA GLU A 463 2.92 6.54 -35.71
C GLU A 463 3.39 5.79 -36.96
N LYS A 464 2.56 5.86 -38.00
CA LYS A 464 2.89 5.59 -39.39
C LYS A 464 4.01 6.52 -39.89
N GLU A 465 5.15 6.61 -39.20
CA GLU A 465 6.30 7.43 -39.60
C GLU A 465 7.09 6.86 -40.80
N LYS A 466 6.57 5.85 -41.52
CA LYS A 466 7.24 5.33 -42.73
C LYS A 466 6.36 5.11 -43.97
N SER A 467 5.09 5.52 -43.99
CA SER A 467 4.31 5.50 -45.26
C SER A 467 4.14 6.87 -45.93
N GLU A 468 4.30 7.98 -45.21
CA GLU A 468 4.19 9.33 -45.81
C GLU A 468 5.54 9.97 -46.17
N ALA A 469 6.65 9.46 -45.63
CA ALA A 469 8.01 9.86 -46.01
C ALA A 469 8.56 9.14 -47.26
N LEU A 470 7.86 8.12 -47.77
CA LEU A 470 8.20 7.48 -49.06
C LEU A 470 7.35 7.97 -50.23
N ASN A 471 6.12 8.48 -50.01
CA ASN A 471 5.31 9.02 -51.11
C ASN A 471 5.67 10.46 -51.50
N THR A 472 6.28 11.26 -50.63
CA THR A 472 6.76 12.61 -50.99
C THR A 472 8.14 12.62 -51.68
N LYS A 473 8.89 11.51 -51.65
CA LYS A 473 10.15 11.36 -52.43
C LYS A 473 9.97 10.70 -53.80
N HIS A 474 8.79 10.17 -54.12
CA HIS A 474 8.48 9.69 -55.47
C HIS A 474 7.74 10.73 -56.33
N GLU A 475 7.01 11.68 -55.72
CA GLU A 475 6.33 12.74 -56.49
C GLU A 475 7.21 13.96 -56.82
N THR A 476 8.36 14.12 -56.15
CA THR A 476 9.31 15.22 -56.45
C THR A 476 10.44 14.80 -57.42
N LYS A 477 10.41 13.56 -57.93
CA LYS A 477 11.39 13.06 -58.93
C LYS A 477 10.77 12.71 -60.29
N ILE A 478 9.48 13.03 -60.48
CA ILE A 478 8.73 12.90 -61.75
C ILE A 478 8.27 14.28 -62.27
N LYS A 479 8.75 15.39 -61.67
CA LYS A 479 8.46 16.77 -62.10
C LYS A 479 9.71 17.63 -62.34
N GLU A 480 10.86 16.99 -62.57
CA GLU A 480 12.05 17.61 -63.19
C GLU A 480 12.46 16.85 -64.46
N GLU A 481 11.46 16.47 -65.26
CA GLU A 481 11.55 16.48 -66.72
C GLU A 481 10.69 17.63 -67.27
#